data_AF-A0A534S3P7-F1
#
_entry.id   AF-A0A534S3P7-F1
#
_cell.length_a   1.000
_cell.length_b   1.000
_cell.length_c   1.000
_cell.angle_alpha   90.00
_cell.angle_beta   90.00
_cell.angle_gamma   90.00
#
_symmetry.space_group_name_H-M   'P 1'
#
loop_
_entity.id
_entity.type
_entity.pdbx_description
1 polymer ?
#
loop_
_entity_poly.entity_id
_entity_poly.type
_entity_poly.pdbx_seq_one_letter_code
_entity_poly.pdbx_strand_id
1 'polypeptide(L)'
;MDFALTPEQHAFRQEIRAFLAQELAHETVVEDGWIAGFSLEFSRKLGAHGWIGLTWPKKHGGQEKTYLDRVILTEELLRAGAPVAAHWLGDRQVGPALLAYGSEEQKA
;
A
#
# COMPACT_ATOMS: atom_id res chain seq x y z
N MET A 1 5.05 14.19 24.11
CA MET A 1 5.18 13.37 22.89
C MET A 1 4.08 13.84 21.95
N ASP A 2 4.41 14.16 20.71
CA ASP A 2 3.45 14.61 19.71
C ASP A 2 3.20 13.45 18.73
N PHE A 3 1.93 13.16 18.48
CA PHE A 3 1.46 12.08 17.62
C PHE A 3 0.68 12.60 16.41
N ALA A 4 0.62 13.92 16.23
CA ALA A 4 -0.04 14.52 15.08
C ALA A 4 0.69 14.16 13.77
N LEU A 5 -0.08 13.95 12.70
CA LEU A 5 0.48 13.80 11.37
C LEU A 5 0.98 15.15 10.86
N THR A 6 2.02 15.13 10.04
CA THR A 6 2.48 16.35 9.35
C THR A 6 1.50 16.77 8.26
N PRO A 7 1.56 18.02 7.77
CA PRO A 7 0.76 18.46 6.63
C PRO A 7 0.93 17.59 5.38
N GLU A 8 2.15 17.10 5.13
CA GLU A 8 2.46 16.22 3.99
C GLU A 8 1.80 14.85 4.14
N GLN A 9 1.78 14.30 5.36
CA GLN A 9 1.10 13.05 5.69
C GLN A 9 -0.42 13.20 5.58
N HIS A 10 -0.97 14.35 5.99
CA HIS A 10 -2.36 14.68 5.75
C HIS A 10 -2.70 14.76 4.26
N ALA A 11 -1.85 15.41 3.45
CA ALA A 11 -2.03 15.50 2.01
C ALA A 11 -1.99 14.10 1.36
N PHE A 12 -1.03 13.26 1.74
CA PHE A 12 -0.93 11.88 1.25
C PHE A 12 -2.18 11.05 1.62
N ARG A 13 -2.68 11.18 2.85
CA ARG A 13 -3.93 10.54 3.26
C ARG A 13 -5.12 10.97 2.37
N GLN A 14 -5.22 12.25 2.02
CA GLN A 14 -6.30 12.74 1.16
C GLN A 14 -6.16 12.23 -0.28
N GLU A 15 -4.93 12.14 -0.80
CA GLU A 15 -4.66 11.53 -2.11
C GLU A 15 -5.15 10.09 -2.17
N ILE A 16 -4.82 9.28 -1.14
CA ILE A 16 -5.27 7.88 -1.06
C ILE A 16 -6.79 7.80 -0.99
N ARG A 17 -7.44 8.65 -0.21
CA ARG A 17 -8.91 8.70 -0.11
C ARG A 17 -9.58 9.03 -1.43
N ALA A 18 -9.04 10.00 -2.17
CA ALA A 18 -9.56 10.38 -3.48
C ALA A 18 -9.44 9.23 -4.49
N PHE A 19 -8.28 8.55 -4.52
CA PHE A 19 -8.09 7.35 -5.33
C PHE A 19 -9.11 6.25 -4.98
N LEU A 20 -9.27 5.94 -3.69
CA LEU A 20 -10.18 4.88 -3.25
C LEU A 20 -11.64 5.22 -3.55
N ALA A 21 -12.05 6.48 -3.39
CA ALA A 21 -13.39 6.92 -3.73
C ALA A 21 -13.71 6.76 -5.22
N GLN A 22 -12.70 6.93 -6.10
CA GLN A 22 -12.84 6.72 -7.53
C GLN A 22 -12.87 5.23 -7.89
N GLU A 23 -11.95 4.44 -7.33
CA GLU A 23 -11.76 3.04 -7.70
C GLU A 23 -12.82 2.11 -7.11
N LEU A 24 -13.36 2.44 -5.93
CA LEU A 24 -14.31 1.60 -5.21
C LEU A 24 -15.74 2.16 -5.26
N ALA A 25 -16.03 3.11 -6.15
CA ALA A 25 -17.34 3.80 -6.25
C ALA A 25 -18.54 2.84 -6.44
N HIS A 26 -18.29 1.64 -6.95
CA HIS A 26 -19.30 0.62 -7.24
C HIS A 26 -19.18 -0.63 -6.38
N GLU A 27 -18.23 -0.68 -5.45
CA GLU A 27 -18.01 -1.84 -4.60
C GLU A 27 -18.73 -1.66 -3.25
N THR A 28 -19.57 -2.63 -2.89
CA THR A 28 -20.12 -2.70 -1.54
C THR A 28 -19.03 -3.22 -0.62
N VAL A 29 -18.58 -2.41 0.35
CA VAL A 29 -17.66 -2.87 1.39
C VAL A 29 -18.38 -3.91 2.25
N VAL A 30 -18.03 -5.19 2.11
CA VAL A 30 -18.74 -6.30 2.76
C VAL A 30 -18.16 -6.64 4.14
N GLU A 31 -16.89 -6.31 4.42
CA GLU A 31 -16.23 -6.79 5.65
C GLU A 31 -15.10 -5.86 6.13
N ASP A 32 -15.02 -5.60 7.44
CA ASP A 32 -13.86 -4.98 8.14
C ASP A 32 -12.77 -6.04 8.42
N GLY A 33 -12.36 -6.73 7.36
CA GLY A 33 -11.45 -7.87 7.41
C GLY A 33 -10.12 -7.59 6.72
N TRP A 34 -9.05 -8.26 7.18
CA TRP A 34 -7.69 -8.04 6.69
C TRP A 34 -7.50 -8.32 5.19
N ILE A 35 -8.36 -9.17 4.61
CA ILE A 35 -8.42 -9.47 3.18
C ILE A 35 -9.89 -9.47 2.74
N ALA A 36 -10.42 -8.28 2.44
CA ALA A 36 -11.82 -8.10 2.02
C ALA A 36 -12.09 -8.54 0.56
N GLY A 37 -11.06 -8.70 -0.26
CA GLY A 37 -11.20 -9.13 -1.65
C GLY A 37 -9.88 -9.31 -2.40
N PHE A 38 -9.96 -9.94 -3.57
CA PHE A 38 -8.85 -10.17 -4.48
C PHE A 38 -9.11 -9.46 -5.81
N SER A 39 -8.24 -8.51 -6.18
CA SER A 39 -8.27 -7.89 -7.51
C SER A 39 -6.86 -7.61 -8.05
N LEU A 40 -6.52 -8.27 -9.15
CA LEU A 40 -5.27 -8.00 -9.88
C LEU A 40 -5.30 -6.63 -10.53
N GLU A 41 -6.46 -6.18 -11.02
CA GLU A 41 -6.61 -4.87 -11.63
C GLU A 41 -6.36 -3.76 -10.62
N PHE A 42 -7.00 -3.83 -9.45
CA PHE A 42 -6.78 -2.86 -8.38
C PHE A 42 -5.31 -2.85 -7.94
N SER A 43 -4.71 -4.04 -7.80
CA SER A 43 -3.29 -4.16 -7.44
C SER A 43 -2.36 -3.53 -8.48
N ARG A 44 -2.68 -3.64 -9.78
CA ARG A 44 -1.93 -2.97 -10.84
C ARG A 44 -2.08 -1.45 -10.77
N LYS A 45 -3.28 -0.94 -10.49
CA LYS A 45 -3.51 0.50 -10.29
C LYS A 45 -2.70 1.01 -9.08
N LEU A 46 -2.76 0.30 -7.95
CA LEU A 46 -1.98 0.62 -6.76
C LEU A 46 -0.47 0.60 -7.04
N GLY A 47 0.02 -0.38 -7.79
CA GLY A 47 1.40 -0.46 -8.24
C GLY A 47 1.80 0.69 -9.16
N ALA A 48 0.92 1.13 -10.07
CA ALA A 48 1.16 2.27 -10.95
C ALA A 48 1.29 3.61 -10.19
N HIS A 49 0.63 3.74 -9.03
CA HIS A 49 0.83 4.84 -8.10
C HIS A 49 2.12 4.72 -7.25
N GLY A 50 2.86 3.62 -7.37
CA GLY A 50 4.03 3.34 -6.55
C GLY A 50 3.70 3.00 -5.10
N TRP A 51 2.46 2.59 -4.82
CA TRP A 51 1.98 2.33 -3.46
C TRP A 51 2.21 0.88 -2.99
N ILE A 52 2.60 -0.01 -3.92
CA ILE A 52 3.19 -1.33 -3.60
C ILE A 52 4.71 -1.14 -3.51
N GLY A 53 5.32 -1.59 -2.42
CA GLY A 53 6.74 -1.36 -2.14
C GLY A 53 7.05 0.06 -1.68
N LEU A 54 6.09 0.74 -1.05
CA LEU A 54 6.17 2.16 -0.69
C LEU A 54 7.44 2.53 0.10
N THR A 55 7.90 1.64 0.98
CA THR A 55 9.10 1.84 1.82
C THR A 55 10.36 1.21 1.22
N TRP A 56 10.26 0.54 0.07
CA TRP A 56 11.40 -0.14 -0.54
C TRP A 56 12.35 0.88 -1.17
N PRO A 57 13.65 0.53 -1.32
CA PRO A 57 14.62 1.38 -2.00
C PRO A 57 14.20 1.71 -3.43
N LYS A 58 14.44 2.93 -3.89
CA LYS A 58 14.11 3.36 -5.26
C LYS A 58 14.84 2.54 -6.32
N LYS A 59 16.05 2.08 -6.01
CA LYS A 59 16.82 1.17 -6.88
C LYS A 59 16.13 -0.17 -7.16
N HIS A 60 15.15 -0.56 -6.34
CA HIS A 60 14.32 -1.75 -6.51
C HIS A 60 12.87 -1.39 -6.86
N GLY A 61 12.63 -0.19 -7.41
CA GLY A 61 11.31 0.27 -7.84
C GLY A 61 10.38 0.79 -6.73
N GLY A 62 10.86 0.89 -5.49
CA GLY A 62 10.10 1.46 -4.38
C GLY A 62 10.07 2.99 -4.37
N GLN A 63 9.48 3.57 -3.31
CA GLN A 63 9.36 5.02 -3.15
C GLN A 63 10.24 5.61 -2.03
N GLU A 64 10.89 4.77 -1.22
CA GLU A 64 11.67 5.19 -0.04
C GLU A 64 10.89 6.10 0.93
N LYS A 65 9.56 5.94 1.00
CA LYS A 65 8.76 6.64 2.00
C LYS A 65 8.95 6.05 3.39
N THR A 66 8.46 6.76 4.39
CA THR A 66 8.57 6.34 5.79
C THR A 66 7.62 5.19 6.12
N TYR A 67 7.91 4.47 7.21
CA TYR A 67 6.98 3.47 7.74
C TYR A 67 5.65 4.10 8.18
N LEU A 68 5.63 5.37 8.60
CA LEU A 68 4.40 6.07 8.94
C LEU A 68 3.53 6.32 7.71
N ASP A 69 4.12 6.69 6.57
CA ASP A 69 3.39 6.79 5.30
C ASP A 69 2.76 5.44 4.92
N ARG A 70 3.49 4.33 5.11
CA ARG A 70 2.96 2.99 4.88
C ARG A 70 1.79 2.64 5.80
N VAL A 71 1.84 3.06 7.06
CA VAL A 71 0.72 2.88 8.00
C VAL A 71 -0.50 3.67 7.51
N ILE A 72 -0.32 4.93 7.07
CA ILE A 72 -1.41 5.75 6.52
C ILE A 72 -2.05 5.09 5.29
N LEU A 73 -1.25 4.61 4.35
CA LEU A 73 -1.74 3.87 3.18
C LEU A 73 -2.53 2.63 3.59
N THR A 74 -1.96 1.84 4.50
CA THR A 74 -2.58 0.61 4.99
C THR A 74 -3.92 0.89 5.69
N GLU A 75 -3.96 1.91 6.55
CA GLU A 75 -5.16 2.33 7.28
C GLU A 75 -6.29 2.70 6.30
N GLU A 76 -6.00 3.50 5.29
CA GLU A 76 -7.03 3.93 4.33
C GLU A 76 -7.50 2.79 3.41
N LEU A 77 -6.59 1.90 2.97
CA LEU A 77 -6.95 0.71 2.19
C LEU A 77 -7.90 -0.21 2.97
N LEU A 78 -7.59 -0.48 4.24
CA LEU A 78 -8.41 -1.34 5.09
C LEU A 78 -9.74 -0.67 5.46
N ARG A 79 -9.72 0.63 5.81
CA ARG A 79 -10.94 1.41 6.09
C ARG A 79 -11.91 1.41 4.90
N ALA A 80 -11.38 1.38 3.67
CA ALA A 80 -12.18 1.35 2.46
C ALA A 80 -12.56 -0.08 2.00
N GLY A 81 -12.12 -1.12 2.70
CA GLY A 81 -12.36 -2.50 2.29
C GLY A 81 -11.74 -2.87 0.94
N ALA A 82 -10.61 -2.25 0.57
CA ALA A 82 -10.02 -2.43 -0.75
C ALA A 82 -9.62 -3.90 -1.03
N PRO A 83 -9.74 -4.39 -2.28
CA PRO A 83 -9.46 -5.79 -2.65
C PRO A 83 -7.96 -6.09 -2.77
N VAL A 84 -7.26 -6.05 -1.64
CA VAL A 84 -5.79 -6.05 -1.55
C VAL A 84 -5.12 -7.43 -1.59
N ALA A 85 -5.88 -8.55 -1.57
CA ALA A 85 -5.34 -9.90 -1.42
C ALA A 85 -4.20 -10.23 -2.40
N ALA A 86 -4.30 -9.72 -3.64
CA ALA A 86 -3.41 -10.10 -4.73
C ALA A 86 -1.97 -9.57 -4.56
N HIS A 87 -1.76 -8.49 -3.81
CA HIS A 87 -0.42 -7.93 -3.57
C HIS A 87 -0.01 -7.96 -2.09
N TRP A 88 -0.95 -8.15 -1.16
CA TRP A 88 -0.73 -7.96 0.28
C TRP A 88 0.51 -8.68 0.82
N LEU A 89 0.63 -9.98 0.52
CA LEU A 89 1.76 -10.81 0.97
C LEU A 89 3.07 -10.38 0.31
N GLY A 90 3.02 -10.02 -0.97
CA GLY A 90 4.16 -9.55 -1.74
C GLY A 90 4.74 -8.27 -1.14
N ASP A 91 3.89 -7.27 -0.90
CA ASP A 91 4.29 -5.98 -0.32
C ASP A 91 4.83 -6.10 1.11
N ARG A 92 4.10 -6.82 1.98
CA ARG A 92 4.31 -6.76 3.42
C ARG A 92 5.31 -7.78 3.96
N GLN A 93 5.45 -8.93 3.30
CA GLN A 93 6.22 -10.05 3.85
C GLN A 93 7.33 -10.49 2.90
N VAL A 94 6.96 -10.89 1.67
CA VAL A 94 7.89 -11.51 0.74
C VAL A 94 8.94 -10.50 0.25
N GLY A 95 8.51 -9.34 -0.25
CA GLY A 95 9.43 -8.32 -0.75
C GLY A 95 10.43 -7.81 0.29
N PRO A 96 9.99 -7.41 1.51
CA PRO A 96 10.91 -7.02 2.58
C PRO A 96 11.91 -8.13 2.97
N ALA A 97 11.48 -9.40 2.98
CA ALA A 97 12.36 -10.52 3.27
C ALA A 97 13.43 -10.71 2.17
N LEU A 98 13.06 -10.60 0.89
CA LEU A 98 14.01 -10.67 -0.22
C LEU A 98 14.99 -9.48 -0.20
N LEU A 99 14.50 -8.27 0.09
CA LEU A 99 15.36 -7.08 0.20
C LEU A 99 16.37 -7.20 1.34
N ALA A 100 15.97 -7.78 2.47
CA ALA A 100 16.83 -7.94 3.64
C ALA A 100 17.81 -9.11 3.52
N TYR A 101 17.37 -10.24 2.98
CA TYR A 101 18.10 -11.52 3.08
C TYR A 101 18.33 -12.23 1.74
N GLY A 102 17.78 -11.72 0.65
CA GLY A 102 17.92 -12.33 -0.67
C GLY A 102 19.32 -12.17 -1.24
N SER A 103 19.67 -13.06 -2.17
CA SER A 103 20.79 -12.87 -3.08
C SER A 103 20.57 -11.65 -3.98
N GLU A 104 21.61 -11.16 -4.65
CA GLU A 104 21.45 -10.06 -5.61
C GLU A 104 20.51 -10.45 -6.77
N GLU A 105 20.52 -11.71 -7.21
CA GLU A 105 19.58 -12.24 -8.20
C GLU A 105 18.12 -12.20 -7.71
N GLN A 106 17.89 -12.46 -6.42
CA GLN A 106 16.55 -12.42 -5.82
C GLN A 106 16.01 -11.00 -5.57
N LYS A 107 16.90 -10.00 -5.52
CA LYS A 107 16.55 -8.58 -5.36
C LYS A 107 16.40 -7.84 -6.69
N ALA A 108 16.88 -8.44 -7.78
CA ALA A 108 16.91 -7.86 -9.12
C ALA A 108 15.53 -7.88 -9.80
#